data_AF-A0A0F9P507-F1
#
_entry.id   AF-A0A0F9P507-F1
#
_cell.length_a   1.000
_cell.length_b   1.000
_cell.length_c   1.000
_cell.angle_alpha   90.00
_cell.angle_beta   90.00
_cell.angle_gamma   90.00
#
_symmetry.space_group_name_H-M   'P 1'
#
loop_
_entity.id
_entity.type
_entity.pdbx_description
1 polymer ?
#
loop_
_entity_poly.entity_id
_entity_poly.type
_entity_poly.pdbx_seq_one_letter_code
_entity_poly.pdbx_strand_id
1 'polypeptide(L)'
;MKKQSKVKKCKNREESIRELTKQLKEIEDIAEMENLIKDNVIAFKFEEINYRIRKPSPQEKRDINDKRRIKYLELLKDDKYMLKEQWIEVYKKKGVNIREIDEKLIALQNKHEILLLQLATVDSKGAVEDLKNDIIDIKEQQTAISFRKSELLQYSLEDVLDEYLRTYSAYLVLEKEEKKEWIKAFKAYEDFMGQKDDKLFARALYFLNVLFAYEVE
;
A
#
# COMPACT_ATOMS: atom_id res chain seq x y z
N MET A 1 -34.20 39.57 -23.28
CA MET A 1 -32.76 39.46 -23.62
C MET A 1 -31.93 39.39 -22.36
N LYS A 2 -31.11 38.33 -22.23
CA LYS A 2 -29.76 38.30 -21.63
C LYS A 2 -29.53 38.94 -20.24
N LYS A 3 -29.30 38.10 -19.23
CA LYS A 3 -27.96 37.80 -18.61
C LYS A 3 -28.14 37.38 -17.15
N GLN A 4 -27.91 36.10 -16.85
CA GLN A 4 -27.28 35.67 -15.61
C GLN A 4 -26.41 34.45 -15.92
N SER A 5 -25.09 34.63 -15.89
CA SER A 5 -24.13 33.55 -15.58
C SER A 5 -22.82 34.16 -15.11
N LYS A 6 -22.08 33.37 -14.32
CA LYS A 6 -20.95 33.69 -13.43
C LYS A 6 -21.48 34.09 -12.04
N VAL A 7 -21.30 33.30 -10.99
CA VAL A 7 -20.03 32.74 -10.51
C VAL A 7 -20.27 31.40 -9.80
N LYS A 8 -19.69 30.30 -10.29
CA LYS A 8 -19.55 29.02 -9.54
C LYS A 8 -18.43 28.15 -10.12
N LYS A 9 -17.21 28.69 -10.29
CA LYS A 9 -16.08 27.94 -10.91
C LYS A 9 -14.70 28.22 -10.27
N CYS A 10 -14.64 28.42 -8.95
CA CYS A 10 -13.36 28.62 -8.23
C CYS A 10 -13.03 27.61 -7.12
N LYS A 11 -13.96 26.74 -6.67
CA LYS A 11 -13.66 25.80 -5.57
C LYS A 11 -12.82 24.57 -5.98
N ASN A 12 -13.01 24.01 -7.18
CA ASN A 12 -12.28 22.80 -7.62
C ASN A 12 -10.76 23.00 -7.74
N ARG A 13 -10.30 24.18 -8.14
CA ARG A 13 -8.88 24.38 -8.49
C ARG A 13 -7.97 24.39 -7.25
N GLU A 14 -8.47 24.86 -6.11
CA GLU A 14 -7.74 24.86 -4.85
C GLU A 14 -7.65 23.46 -4.22
N GLU A 15 -8.67 22.63 -4.41
CA GLU A 15 -8.65 21.21 -4.01
C GLU A 15 -7.64 20.42 -4.85
N SER A 16 -7.65 20.57 -6.18
CA SER A 16 -6.68 19.92 -7.06
C SER A 16 -5.23 20.37 -6.81
N ILE A 17 -5.00 21.64 -6.46
CA ILE A 17 -3.67 22.13 -6.05
C ILE A 17 -3.23 21.50 -4.72
N ARG A 18 -4.15 21.29 -3.76
CA ARG A 18 -3.83 20.60 -2.50
C ARG A 18 -3.50 19.13 -2.72
N GLU A 19 -4.20 18.45 -3.62
CA GLU A 19 -3.92 17.07 -4.02
C GLU A 19 -2.57 16.94 -4.74
N LEU A 20 -2.27 17.85 -5.66
CA LEU A 20 -0.96 17.96 -6.31
C LEU A 20 0.17 18.23 -5.32
N THR A 21 -0.06 19.12 -4.35
CA THR A 21 0.92 19.40 -3.29
C THR A 21 1.13 18.19 -2.38
N LYS A 22 0.11 17.34 -2.21
CA LYS A 22 0.18 16.09 -1.44
C LYS A 22 0.95 15.01 -2.20
N GLN A 23 0.71 14.87 -3.51
CA GLN A 23 1.44 13.95 -4.39
C GLN A 23 2.91 14.35 -4.57
N LEU A 24 3.23 15.65 -4.62
CA LEU A 24 4.62 16.12 -4.64
C LEU A 24 5.32 15.86 -3.30
N LYS A 25 4.61 15.98 -2.17
CA LYS A 25 5.11 15.54 -0.86
C LYS A 25 5.38 14.04 -0.81
N GLU A 26 4.52 13.21 -1.40
CA GLU A 26 4.72 11.76 -1.47
C GLU A 26 5.97 11.39 -2.29
N ILE A 27 6.34 12.17 -3.32
CA ILE A 27 7.57 11.97 -4.10
C ILE A 27 8.82 12.46 -3.34
N GLU A 28 8.73 13.56 -2.59
CA GLU A 28 9.80 14.00 -1.68
C GLU A 28 10.00 13.01 -0.52
N ASP A 29 8.91 12.42 0.01
CA ASP A 29 8.94 11.37 1.03
C ASP A 29 9.66 10.11 0.48
N ILE A 30 9.49 9.74 -0.79
CA ILE A 30 10.21 8.60 -1.42
C ILE A 30 11.72 8.84 -1.45
N ALA A 31 12.18 10.05 -1.80
CA ALA A 31 13.60 10.40 -1.81
C ALA A 31 14.19 10.52 -0.38
N GLU A 32 13.40 10.95 0.60
CA GLU A 32 13.77 10.86 2.02
C GLU A 32 13.82 9.39 2.49
N MET A 33 12.92 8.53 1.99
CA MET A 33 12.85 7.10 2.33
C MET A 33 14.02 6.29 1.79
N GLU A 34 14.55 6.61 0.60
CA GLU A 34 15.80 6.02 0.10
C GLU A 34 17.00 6.35 1.01
N ASN A 35 17.02 7.55 1.59
CA ASN A 35 18.05 7.94 2.57
C ASN A 35 17.83 7.32 3.96
N LEU A 36 16.62 6.86 4.27
CA LEU A 36 16.29 6.20 5.55
C LEU A 36 16.72 4.72 5.58
N ILE A 37 16.84 4.06 4.42
CA ILE A 37 17.28 2.67 4.33
C ILE A 37 18.80 2.62 4.34
N LYS A 38 19.38 2.36 5.51
CA LYS A 38 20.81 2.11 5.65
C LYS A 38 21.03 0.66 6.06
N ASP A 39 21.85 -0.07 5.31
CA ASP A 39 22.22 -1.46 5.61
C ASP A 39 21.02 -2.42 5.78
N ASN A 40 19.94 -2.21 5.00
CA ASN A 40 18.66 -2.96 5.10
C ASN A 40 17.91 -2.76 6.44
N VAL A 41 18.09 -1.59 7.05
CA VAL A 41 17.48 -1.20 8.33
C VAL A 41 16.85 0.19 8.19
N ILE A 42 15.70 0.39 8.83
CA ILE A 42 15.10 1.70 9.08
C ILE A 42 14.98 1.89 10.58
N ALA A 43 15.63 2.92 11.12
CA ALA A 43 15.53 3.31 12.52
C ALA A 43 14.55 4.48 12.68
N PHE A 44 13.77 4.48 13.76
CA PHE A 44 12.79 5.52 14.05
C PHE A 44 12.60 5.69 15.55
N LYS A 45 12.26 6.91 15.98
CA LYS A 45 11.93 7.20 17.37
C LYS A 45 10.42 7.09 17.60
N PHE A 46 10.02 6.39 18.64
CA PHE A 46 8.64 6.34 19.10
C PHE A 46 8.63 6.59 20.61
N GLU A 47 7.92 7.64 21.03
CA GLU A 47 8.04 8.22 22.36
C GLU A 47 9.51 8.58 22.66
N GLU A 48 10.11 7.95 23.67
CA GLU A 48 11.50 8.15 24.09
C GLU A 48 12.41 6.96 23.75
N ILE A 49 11.87 5.95 23.06
CA ILE A 49 12.60 4.73 22.71
C ILE A 49 12.97 4.76 21.23
N ASN A 50 14.21 4.41 20.93
CA ASN A 50 14.65 4.18 19.56
C ASN A 50 14.25 2.76 19.14
N TYR A 51 13.52 2.67 18.04
CA TYR A 51 13.15 1.41 17.40
C TYR A 51 13.86 1.28 16.06
N ARG A 52 13.95 0.05 15.56
CA ARG A 52 14.33 -0.21 14.18
C ARG A 52 13.59 -1.40 13.62
N ILE A 53 13.44 -1.41 12.31
CA ILE A 53 13.03 -2.56 11.53
C ILE A 53 14.15 -2.89 10.57
N ARG A 54 14.44 -4.18 10.44
CA ARG A 54 15.43 -4.70 9.50
C ARG A 54 14.79 -5.72 8.58
N LYS A 55 15.49 -6.04 7.50
CA LYS A 55 15.12 -7.22 6.70
C LYS A 55 15.24 -8.50 7.54
N PRO A 56 14.35 -9.49 7.34
CA PRO A 56 14.45 -10.77 8.01
C PRO A 56 15.69 -11.52 7.51
N SER A 57 16.39 -12.14 8.45
CA SER A 57 17.48 -13.07 8.19
C SER A 57 16.98 -14.32 7.43
N PRO A 58 17.86 -15.11 6.81
CA PRO A 58 17.47 -16.38 6.18
C PRO A 58 16.76 -17.34 7.14
N GLN A 59 17.12 -17.33 8.42
CA GLN A 59 16.45 -18.16 9.43
C GLN A 59 15.03 -17.68 9.71
N GLU A 60 14.83 -16.37 9.86
CA GLU A 60 13.50 -15.79 10.04
C GLU A 60 12.64 -15.96 8.79
N LYS A 61 13.20 -15.86 7.59
CA LYS A 61 12.49 -16.17 6.33
C LYS A 61 11.97 -17.61 6.32
N ARG A 62 12.75 -18.57 6.83
CA ARG A 62 12.30 -19.97 7.00
C ARG A 62 11.16 -20.07 8.01
N ASP A 63 11.28 -19.42 9.16
CA ASP A 63 10.21 -19.40 10.18
C ASP A 63 8.90 -18.77 9.63
N ILE A 64 8.99 -17.65 8.92
CA ILE A 64 7.84 -17.02 8.25
C ILE A 64 7.18 -17.99 7.27
N ASN A 65 7.95 -18.75 6.50
CA ASN A 65 7.41 -19.74 5.56
C ASN A 65 6.76 -20.94 6.26
N ASP A 66 7.32 -21.40 7.38
CA ASP A 66 6.71 -22.45 8.18
C ASP A 66 5.39 -21.96 8.80
N LYS A 67 5.35 -20.73 9.31
CA LYS A 67 4.12 -20.09 9.81
C LYS A 67 3.10 -19.86 8.72
N ARG A 68 3.51 -19.47 7.51
CA ARG A 68 2.67 -19.40 6.31
C ARG A 68 1.97 -20.73 6.06
N ARG A 69 2.73 -21.83 6.01
CA ARG A 69 2.17 -23.16 5.76
C ARG A 69 1.18 -23.56 6.85
N ILE A 70 1.52 -23.34 8.13
CA ILE A 70 0.65 -23.68 9.25
C ILE A 70 -0.66 -22.87 9.17
N LYS A 71 -0.57 -21.56 8.99
CA LYS A 71 -1.75 -20.68 8.93
C LYS A 71 -2.61 -20.97 7.70
N TYR A 72 -1.99 -21.23 6.55
CA TYR A 72 -2.71 -21.63 5.33
C TYR A 72 -3.55 -22.91 5.55
N LEU A 73 -2.95 -23.95 6.17
CA LEU A 73 -3.66 -25.18 6.49
C LEU A 73 -4.74 -25.00 7.56
N GLU A 74 -4.56 -24.04 8.48
CA GLU A 74 -5.59 -23.65 9.45
C GLU A 74 -6.79 -23.00 8.75
N LEU A 75 -6.55 -22.01 7.88
CA LEU A 75 -7.59 -21.29 7.14
C LEU A 75 -8.35 -22.21 6.18
N LEU A 76 -7.67 -23.16 5.54
CA LEU A 76 -8.32 -24.15 4.65
C LEU A 76 -9.32 -25.07 5.36
N LYS A 77 -9.19 -25.26 6.68
CA LYS A 77 -10.10 -26.11 7.46
C LYS A 77 -11.33 -25.36 7.96
N ASP A 78 -11.34 -24.03 7.88
CA ASP A 78 -12.46 -23.21 8.31
C ASP A 78 -13.30 -22.82 7.09
N ASP A 79 -14.53 -23.34 7.04
CA ASP A 79 -15.50 -23.14 5.95
C ASP A 79 -15.88 -21.67 5.73
N LYS A 80 -15.51 -20.77 6.63
CA LYS A 80 -15.71 -19.32 6.47
C LYS A 80 -14.79 -18.70 5.42
N TYR A 81 -13.62 -19.29 5.17
CA TYR A 81 -12.64 -18.73 4.25
C TYR A 81 -12.75 -19.40 2.89
N MET A 82 -12.68 -18.57 1.86
CA MET A 82 -12.68 -19.00 0.47
C MET A 82 -11.46 -18.42 -0.24
N LEU A 83 -10.92 -19.20 -1.18
CA LEU A 83 -9.89 -18.72 -2.10
C LEU A 83 -10.44 -17.56 -2.93
N LYS A 84 -9.54 -16.67 -3.36
CA LYS A 84 -9.87 -15.50 -4.19
C LYS A 84 -10.68 -15.88 -5.44
N GLU A 85 -10.32 -16.97 -6.11
CA GLU A 85 -11.02 -17.48 -7.29
C GLU A 85 -12.45 -17.91 -6.97
N GLN A 86 -12.67 -18.51 -5.80
CA GLN A 86 -14.02 -18.88 -5.35
C GLN A 86 -14.87 -17.63 -5.08
N TRP A 87 -14.28 -16.61 -4.44
CA TRP A 87 -14.92 -15.30 -4.27
C TRP A 87 -15.31 -14.67 -5.60
N ILE A 88 -14.42 -14.71 -6.60
CA ILE A 88 -14.70 -14.19 -7.95
C ILE A 88 -15.95 -14.85 -8.54
N GLU A 89 -16.09 -16.18 -8.44
CA GLU A 89 -17.27 -16.88 -8.94
C GLU A 89 -18.54 -16.56 -8.14
N VAL A 90 -18.43 -16.37 -6.82
CA VAL A 90 -19.56 -15.93 -5.97
C VAL A 90 -20.05 -14.53 -6.39
N TYR A 91 -19.13 -13.59 -6.58
CA TYR A 91 -19.48 -12.23 -7.02
C TYR A 91 -20.05 -12.19 -8.42
N LYS A 92 -19.50 -13.01 -9.33
CA LYS A 92 -20.01 -13.15 -10.69
C LYS A 92 -21.49 -13.58 -10.70
N LYS A 93 -21.87 -14.55 -9.86
CA LYS A 93 -23.27 -14.97 -9.68
C LYS A 93 -24.17 -13.87 -9.12
N LYS A 94 -23.60 -12.91 -8.38
CA LYS A 94 -24.28 -11.73 -7.83
C LYS A 94 -24.26 -10.52 -8.78
N GLY A 95 -23.80 -10.69 -10.02
CA GLY A 95 -23.74 -9.63 -11.03
C GLY A 95 -22.52 -8.71 -10.91
N VAL A 96 -21.52 -9.07 -10.12
CA VAL A 96 -20.25 -8.31 -10.00
C VAL A 96 -19.14 -9.10 -10.69
N ASN A 97 -18.70 -8.63 -11.86
CA ASN A 97 -17.63 -9.29 -12.60
C ASN A 97 -16.25 -8.68 -12.24
N ILE A 98 -15.51 -9.37 -11.38
CA ILE A 98 -14.17 -8.94 -10.97
C ILE A 98 -13.15 -9.00 -12.13
N ARG A 99 -13.35 -9.89 -13.12
CA ARG A 99 -12.45 -9.94 -14.28
C ARG A 99 -12.59 -8.71 -15.17
N GLU A 100 -13.80 -8.19 -15.32
CA GLU A 100 -14.03 -6.91 -16.01
C GLU A 100 -13.40 -5.72 -15.25
N ILE A 101 -13.33 -5.80 -13.91
CA ILE A 101 -12.61 -4.81 -13.11
C ILE A 101 -11.11 -4.85 -13.45
N ASP A 102 -10.53 -6.03 -13.57
CA ASP A 102 -9.12 -6.21 -13.95
C ASP A 102 -8.82 -5.72 -15.36
N GLU A 103 -9.68 -6.05 -16.32
CA GLU A 103 -9.57 -5.57 -17.70
C GLU A 103 -9.61 -4.03 -17.77
N LYS A 104 -10.48 -3.39 -16.98
CA LYS A 104 -10.54 -1.92 -16.88
C LYS A 104 -9.27 -1.33 -16.30
N LEU A 105 -8.69 -1.95 -15.27
CA LEU A 105 -7.42 -1.49 -14.70
C LEU A 105 -6.27 -1.57 -15.71
N ILE A 106 -6.18 -2.66 -16.47
CA ILE A 106 -5.19 -2.83 -17.54
C ILE A 106 -5.39 -1.78 -18.64
N ALA A 107 -6.63 -1.55 -19.07
CA ALA A 107 -6.92 -0.53 -20.08
C ALA A 107 -6.54 0.90 -19.63
N LEU A 108 -6.82 1.23 -18.36
CA LEU A 108 -6.42 2.51 -17.77
C LEU A 108 -4.89 2.63 -17.66
N GLN A 109 -4.19 1.55 -17.29
CA GLN A 109 -2.74 1.53 -17.22
C GLN A 109 -2.10 1.80 -18.59
N ASN A 110 -2.59 1.13 -19.64
CA ASN A 110 -2.12 1.35 -21.01
C ASN A 110 -2.36 2.82 -21.44
N LYS A 111 -3.53 3.38 -21.09
CA LYS A 111 -3.83 4.79 -21.38
C LYS A 111 -2.89 5.74 -20.62
N HIS A 112 -2.61 5.45 -19.35
CA HIS A 112 -1.67 6.21 -18.54
C HIS A 112 -0.26 6.23 -19.16
N GLU A 113 0.25 5.07 -19.59
CA GLU A 113 1.56 4.97 -20.27
C GLU A 113 1.61 5.77 -21.57
N ILE A 114 0.55 5.73 -22.38
CA ILE A 114 0.44 6.53 -23.61
C ILE A 114 0.51 8.03 -23.28
N LEU A 115 -0.21 8.50 -22.26
CA LEU A 115 -0.18 9.92 -21.87
C LEU A 115 1.20 10.34 -21.35
N LEU A 116 1.90 9.48 -20.61
CA LEU A 116 3.27 9.75 -20.15
C LEU A 116 4.24 9.88 -21.33
N LEU A 117 4.12 9.02 -22.34
CA LEU A 117 4.93 9.12 -23.57
C LEU A 117 4.63 10.42 -24.32
N GLN A 118 3.35 10.82 -24.41
CA GLN A 118 2.98 12.09 -25.03
C GLN A 118 3.54 13.28 -24.26
N LEU A 119 3.44 13.27 -22.93
CA LEU A 119 3.94 14.32 -22.05
C LEU A 119 5.45 14.53 -22.22
N ALA A 120 6.21 13.45 -22.45
CA ALA A 120 7.65 13.52 -22.68
C ALA A 120 8.04 14.20 -24.02
N THR A 121 7.09 14.30 -24.96
CA THR A 121 7.34 14.83 -26.32
C THR A 121 6.74 16.20 -26.59
N VAL A 122 5.95 16.73 -25.66
CA VAL A 122 5.20 17.99 -25.85
C VAL A 122 5.91 19.15 -25.16
N ASP A 123 6.20 20.22 -25.91
CA ASP A 123 6.87 21.42 -25.39
C ASP A 123 5.90 22.56 -25.05
N SER A 124 4.65 22.47 -25.52
CA SER A 124 3.65 23.50 -25.29
C SER A 124 3.17 23.46 -23.84
N LYS A 125 3.42 24.53 -23.08
CA LYS A 125 3.00 24.65 -21.68
C LYS A 125 1.51 24.37 -21.45
N GLY A 126 0.64 24.73 -22.39
CA GLY A 126 -0.80 24.43 -22.31
C GLY A 126 -1.09 22.94 -22.45
N ALA A 127 -0.48 22.28 -23.46
CA ALA A 127 -0.66 20.86 -23.70
C ALA A 127 -0.03 19.99 -22.58
N VAL A 128 1.10 20.43 -22.01
CA VAL A 128 1.70 19.80 -20.82
C VAL A 128 0.72 19.78 -19.66
N GLU A 129 0.05 20.91 -19.39
CA GLU A 129 -0.90 21.02 -18.28
C GLU A 129 -2.14 20.15 -18.51
N ASP A 130 -2.68 20.13 -19.73
CA ASP A 130 -3.83 19.28 -20.08
C ASP A 130 -3.49 17.79 -19.92
N LEU A 131 -2.32 17.34 -20.41
CA LEU A 131 -1.85 15.97 -20.25
C LEU A 131 -1.63 15.58 -18.78
N LYS A 132 -1.11 16.50 -17.97
CA LYS A 132 -0.97 16.28 -16.52
C LYS A 132 -2.31 16.07 -15.84
N ASN A 133 -3.31 16.87 -16.18
CA ASN A 133 -4.67 16.71 -15.63
C ASN A 133 -5.26 15.36 -16.06
N ASP A 134 -5.14 14.97 -17.33
CA ASP A 134 -5.62 13.67 -17.81
C ASP A 134 -4.92 12.48 -17.10
N ILE A 135 -3.63 12.60 -16.82
CA ILE A 135 -2.85 11.60 -16.06
C ILE A 135 -3.40 11.48 -14.63
N ILE A 136 -3.67 12.61 -13.97
CA ILE A 136 -4.23 12.64 -12.61
C ILE A 136 -5.61 11.97 -12.60
N ASP A 137 -6.49 12.34 -13.53
CA ASP A 137 -7.83 11.77 -13.66
C ASP A 137 -7.79 10.24 -13.85
N ILE A 138 -6.83 9.73 -14.62
CA ILE A 138 -6.64 8.28 -14.78
C ILE A 138 -6.18 7.63 -13.48
N LYS A 139 -5.23 8.23 -12.77
CA LYS A 139 -4.74 7.70 -11.49
C LYS A 139 -5.85 7.64 -10.45
N GLU A 140 -6.70 8.65 -10.39
CA GLU A 140 -7.87 8.66 -9.51
C GLU A 140 -8.85 7.52 -9.85
N GLN A 141 -9.12 7.30 -11.15
CA GLN A 141 -9.96 6.18 -11.60
C GLN A 141 -9.34 4.82 -11.26
N GLN A 142 -8.04 4.64 -11.53
CA GLN A 142 -7.32 3.42 -11.17
C GLN A 142 -7.38 3.17 -9.65
N THR A 143 -7.20 4.21 -8.85
CA THR A 143 -7.27 4.14 -7.38
C THR A 143 -8.66 3.72 -6.91
N ALA A 144 -9.71 4.37 -7.41
CA ALA A 144 -11.09 4.05 -7.05
C ALA A 144 -11.47 2.61 -7.42
N ILE A 145 -11.08 2.15 -8.63
CA ILE A 145 -11.35 0.79 -9.10
C ILE A 145 -10.55 -0.23 -8.29
N SER A 146 -9.27 0.04 -8.01
CA SER A 146 -8.42 -0.84 -7.21
C SER A 146 -8.94 -0.96 -5.77
N PHE A 147 -9.35 0.14 -5.16
CA PHE A 147 -9.96 0.14 -3.84
C PHE A 147 -11.21 -0.75 -3.82
N ARG A 148 -12.10 -0.58 -4.81
CA ARG A 148 -13.30 -1.42 -4.91
C ARG A 148 -12.97 -2.91 -5.08
N LYS A 149 -11.95 -3.24 -5.87
CA LYS A 149 -11.48 -4.63 -6.02
C LYS A 149 -10.98 -5.19 -4.69
N SER A 150 -10.18 -4.42 -3.96
CA SER A 150 -9.66 -4.81 -2.66
C SER A 150 -10.79 -5.05 -1.65
N GLU A 151 -11.79 -4.17 -1.56
CA GLU A 151 -12.95 -4.38 -0.69
C GLU A 151 -13.68 -5.70 -0.96
N LEU A 152 -13.82 -6.08 -2.24
CA LEU A 152 -14.50 -7.31 -2.63
C LEU A 152 -13.71 -8.55 -2.20
N LEU A 153 -12.37 -8.48 -2.22
CA LEU A 153 -11.50 -9.63 -2.06
C LEU A 153 -10.78 -9.70 -0.71
N GLN A 154 -10.86 -8.66 0.13
CA GLN A 154 -10.14 -8.55 1.41
C GLN A 154 -10.37 -9.70 2.39
N TYR A 155 -11.47 -10.45 2.24
CA TYR A 155 -11.79 -11.63 3.05
C TYR A 155 -11.40 -12.95 2.38
N SER A 156 -10.68 -12.88 1.27
CA SER A 156 -10.07 -14.05 0.65
C SER A 156 -9.04 -14.65 1.60
N LEU A 157 -8.88 -15.96 1.52
CA LEU A 157 -7.88 -16.69 2.30
C LEU A 157 -6.49 -16.11 2.08
N GLU A 158 -6.17 -15.73 0.85
CA GLU A 158 -4.91 -15.13 0.45
C GLU A 158 -4.67 -13.79 1.14
N ASP A 159 -5.65 -12.89 1.17
CA ASP A 159 -5.50 -11.57 1.81
C ASP A 159 -5.36 -11.71 3.34
N VAL A 160 -6.14 -12.59 3.96
CA VAL A 160 -6.05 -12.88 5.40
C VAL A 160 -4.68 -13.48 5.76
N LEU A 161 -4.19 -14.39 4.93
CA LEU A 161 -2.86 -14.99 5.12
C LEU A 161 -1.75 -13.94 4.96
N ASP A 162 -1.86 -13.08 3.95
CA ASP A 162 -0.88 -12.04 3.68
C ASP A 162 -0.83 -11.00 4.82
N GLU A 163 -1.98 -10.59 5.36
CA GLU A 163 -2.05 -9.75 6.56
C GLU A 163 -1.39 -10.42 7.77
N TYR A 164 -1.70 -11.69 8.04
CA TYR A 164 -1.07 -12.46 9.11
C TYR A 164 0.46 -12.50 8.95
N LEU A 165 0.95 -12.72 7.73
CA LEU A 165 2.39 -12.81 7.49
C LEU A 165 3.10 -11.47 7.60
N ARG A 166 2.48 -10.38 7.16
CA ARG A 166 3.03 -9.03 7.35
C ARG A 166 3.18 -8.71 8.83
N THR A 167 2.14 -8.96 9.62
CA THR A 167 2.18 -8.69 11.07
C THR A 167 3.17 -9.61 11.78
N TYR A 168 3.22 -10.90 11.43
CA TYR A 168 4.20 -11.83 11.98
C TYR A 168 5.64 -11.44 11.62
N SER A 169 5.86 -11.00 10.38
CA SER A 169 7.16 -10.51 9.93
C SER A 169 7.58 -9.27 10.72
N ALA A 170 6.68 -8.29 10.88
CA ALA A 170 6.95 -7.09 11.69
C ALA A 170 7.30 -7.44 13.13
N TYR A 171 6.57 -8.36 13.75
CA TYR A 171 6.91 -8.90 15.08
C TYR A 171 8.33 -9.47 15.15
N LEU A 172 8.76 -10.22 14.13
CA LEU A 172 10.08 -10.85 14.13
C LEU A 172 11.22 -9.82 14.06
N VAL A 173 11.05 -8.79 13.22
CA VAL A 173 12.16 -7.88 12.87
C VAL A 173 12.12 -6.53 13.57
N LEU A 174 11.07 -6.25 14.34
CA LEU A 174 10.97 -5.03 15.15
C LEU A 174 11.86 -5.16 16.39
N GLU A 175 12.81 -4.25 16.49
CA GLU A 175 13.79 -4.19 17.57
C GLU A 175 13.72 -2.81 18.25
N LYS A 176 14.12 -2.77 19.51
CA LYS A 176 14.24 -1.56 20.31
C LYS A 176 15.65 -1.45 20.90
N GLU A 177 16.10 -0.23 21.11
CA GLU A 177 17.39 0.04 21.73
C GLU A 177 17.24 -0.01 23.26
N GLU A 178 17.96 -0.94 23.90
CA GLU A 178 18.13 -1.00 25.34
C GLU A 178 19.61 -1.08 25.67
N LYS A 179 20.12 -0.18 26.54
CA LYS A 179 21.53 -0.17 26.97
C LYS A 179 22.54 -0.15 25.81
N LYS A 180 22.22 0.53 24.71
CA LYS A 180 23.02 0.61 23.45
C LYS A 180 23.07 -0.70 22.65
N GLU A 181 22.20 -1.66 22.96
CA GLU A 181 22.03 -2.88 22.19
C GLU A 181 20.63 -2.92 21.58
N TRP A 182 20.53 -3.48 20.38
CA TRP A 182 19.25 -3.69 19.71
C TRP A 182 18.72 -5.06 20.10
N ILE A 183 17.57 -5.08 20.76
CA ILE A 183 16.91 -6.30 21.19
C ILE A 183 15.51 -6.38 20.59
N LYS A 184 14.97 -7.59 20.46
CA LYS A 184 13.61 -7.79 19.96
C LYS A 184 12.62 -7.02 20.83
N ALA A 185 11.72 -6.25 20.20
CA ALA A 185 10.77 -5.41 20.92
C ALA A 185 9.75 -6.27 21.71
N PHE A 186 9.39 -7.44 21.18
CA PHE A 186 8.38 -8.34 21.74
C PHE A 186 8.92 -9.77 21.84
N LYS A 187 8.62 -10.45 22.95
CA LYS A 187 9.03 -11.84 23.14
C LYS A 187 8.11 -12.79 22.39
N ALA A 188 6.79 -12.64 22.55
CA ALA A 188 5.78 -13.44 21.86
C ALA A 188 5.05 -12.63 20.79
N TYR A 189 4.50 -13.31 19.79
CA TYR A 189 3.70 -12.68 18.73
C TYR A 189 2.39 -12.12 19.29
N GLU A 190 1.83 -12.81 20.27
CA GLU A 190 0.62 -12.41 20.99
C GLU A 190 0.81 -11.10 21.75
N ASP A 191 2.01 -10.83 22.28
CA ASP A 191 2.34 -9.56 22.92
C ASP A 191 2.35 -8.40 21.91
N PHE A 192 2.81 -8.66 20.68
CA PHE A 192 2.81 -7.70 19.58
C PHE A 192 1.39 -7.43 19.06
N MET A 193 0.55 -8.46 18.96
CA MET A 193 -0.85 -8.30 18.56
C MET A 193 -1.74 -7.71 19.66
N GLY A 194 -1.37 -7.91 20.93
CA GLY A 194 -2.08 -7.39 22.10
C GLY A 194 -1.69 -5.98 22.54
N GLN A 195 -0.88 -5.27 21.73
CA GLN A 195 -0.50 -3.90 22.02
C GLN A 195 -1.73 -2.98 22.07
N LYS A 196 -1.76 -2.06 23.05
CA LYS A 196 -2.82 -1.05 23.16
C LYS A 196 -2.58 0.17 22.28
N ASP A 197 -1.34 0.40 21.87
CA ASP A 197 -0.96 1.54 21.03
C ASP A 197 -0.77 1.10 19.58
N ASP A 198 -1.81 1.31 18.79
CA ASP A 198 -1.84 0.99 17.37
C ASP A 198 -0.81 1.79 16.56
N LYS A 199 -0.24 2.88 17.10
CA LYS A 199 0.70 3.74 16.34
C LYS A 199 2.06 3.07 16.17
N LEU A 200 2.57 2.37 17.18
CA LEU A 200 3.84 1.65 17.05
C LEU A 200 3.67 0.51 16.05
N PHE A 201 2.56 -0.23 16.16
CA PHE A 201 2.19 -1.29 15.23
C PHE A 201 2.07 -0.77 13.78
N ALA A 202 1.34 0.32 13.57
CA ALA A 202 1.17 0.92 12.24
C ALA A 202 2.49 1.42 11.66
N ARG A 203 3.34 2.06 12.46
CA ARG A 203 4.70 2.47 12.03
C ARG A 203 5.56 1.28 11.67
N ALA A 204 5.48 0.19 12.45
CA ALA A 204 6.23 -1.01 12.19
C ALA A 204 5.84 -1.64 10.84
N LEU A 205 4.53 -1.77 10.59
CA LEU A 205 4.05 -2.27 9.31
C LEU A 205 4.43 -1.36 8.14
N TYR A 206 4.32 -0.03 8.33
CA TYR A 206 4.72 0.94 7.33
C TYR A 206 6.19 0.74 6.94
N PHE A 207 7.13 0.81 7.89
CA PHE A 207 8.55 0.67 7.58
C PHE A 207 8.95 -0.71 7.05
N LEU A 208 8.24 -1.77 7.46
CA LEU A 208 8.42 -3.09 6.87
C LEU A 208 8.03 -3.12 5.39
N ASN A 209 6.86 -2.58 5.05
CA ASN A 209 6.40 -2.51 3.66
C ASN A 209 7.36 -1.71 2.78
N VAL A 210 7.90 -0.62 3.34
CA VAL A 210 8.92 0.19 2.68
C VAL A 210 10.16 -0.63 2.40
N LEU A 211 10.69 -1.36 3.38
CA LEU A 211 11.87 -2.22 3.21
C LEU A 211 11.67 -3.33 2.17
N PHE A 212 10.44 -3.81 1.98
CA PHE A 212 10.13 -4.87 1.00
C PHE A 212 9.79 -4.33 -0.40
N ALA A 213 9.27 -3.11 -0.51
CA ALA A 213 9.00 -2.47 -1.80
C ALA A 213 10.31 -2.27 -2.61
N TYR A 214 11.44 -2.03 -1.92
CA TYR A 214 12.77 -1.92 -2.52
C TYR A 214 13.47 -3.29 -2.74
N GLU A 215 12.76 -4.43 -2.66
CA GLU A 215 13.31 -5.75 -3.07
C GLU A 215 12.98 -6.12 -4.54
N VAL A 216 12.27 -5.27 -5.28
CA VAL A 216 12.00 -5.48 -6.71
C VAL A 216 13.17 -4.95 -7.55
N GLU A 217 14.23 -5.75 -7.65
CA GLU A 217 15.23 -5.70 -8.74
C GLU A 217 15.14 -6.96 -9.61
#